data_AF-A0A969NBR3-F1
#
_entry.id   AF-A0A969NBR3-F1
#
_cell.length_a   1.000
_cell.length_b   1.000
_cell.length_c   1.000
_cell.angle_alpha   90.00
_cell.angle_beta   90.00
_cell.angle_gamma   90.00
#
_symmetry.space_group_name_H-M   'P 1'
#
loop_
_entity.id
_entity.type
_entity.pdbx_description
1 polymer ?
#
loop_
_entity_poly.entity_id
_entity_poly.type
_entity_poly.pdbx_seq_one_letter_code
_entity_poly.pdbx_strand_id
1 'polypeptide(L)'
;MAVADVPFVDVLNEMQDTLWPNIIGHFYEIGNPFNKVEYDSIKAYCPYQNSTSKAYPNLLVTSGYMIQECLIWSPAKWVAKLRENKNDSTELLFRTNMDAGHGGASGRYAGYKEEAFTMAFIMKSLGIKENYIELKGKIVDKDGSPVQFANVYLKGTTHGTSSNYDGEFLLELREGQPHEIVFQAIGFSTKVINIDMNVNTSDLKVVMENEDQYISQVIVTSDGKDPAYGIIKNAQKKRKYYLNQVKSYTADIYMKGAARLNEIPKKIPKFLKDQAPDSSDIGLVYLSESVARYHYKAPSDYKEEMFASKSAGIQRGYSWNRASDVLMSFYKNTVDFPWYSEREFISPISSSSNFYYKYKLVESYKEQDRLVHKIQVIPRRKSDPVFKGFIYINDGIWNINSLNLTIGKESQIEFVDSVNIKQSHVPISDSIYMPLSMEITDHIKIFKFGVTSKNVGFFSNYNINRKFSDDFFKREVFRVEKGANKKDSVFWEDTRPALLTLEEEKKYHKSDSMLIVRESKVYQDSVNHARNKVTFGKVALWDTITEIILKTKTGVSIAFFLWLILIQ
;
A
#
# COMPACT_ATOMS: atom_id res chain seq x y z
N MET A 1 22.54 3.43 -29.25
CA MET A 1 21.69 4.35 -28.45
C MET A 1 22.56 5.45 -27.87
N ALA A 2 21.98 6.60 -27.54
CA ALA A 2 22.67 7.70 -26.89
C ALA A 2 21.71 8.52 -26.02
N VAL A 3 22.27 9.17 -24.99
CA VAL A 3 21.59 10.19 -24.18
C VAL A 3 22.43 11.46 -24.31
N ALA A 4 21.81 12.56 -24.73
CA ALA A 4 22.44 13.86 -24.87
C ALA A 4 21.78 14.81 -23.87
N ASP A 5 22.47 15.04 -22.74
CA ASP A 5 21.95 15.87 -21.65
C ASP A 5 22.43 17.31 -21.76
N VAL A 6 21.47 18.24 -21.86
CA VAL A 6 21.66 19.66 -22.13
C VAL A 6 22.76 19.90 -23.20
N PRO A 7 22.61 19.35 -24.42
CA PRO A 7 23.73 19.27 -25.33
C PRO A 7 23.93 20.58 -26.10
N PHE A 8 25.17 21.06 -26.16
CA PHE A 8 25.58 22.19 -26.99
C PHE A 8 25.80 21.73 -28.44
N VAL A 9 24.79 21.92 -29.29
CA VAL A 9 24.70 21.25 -30.61
C VAL A 9 24.59 22.19 -31.80
N ASP A 10 24.21 23.45 -31.57
CA ASP A 10 24.19 24.51 -32.60
C ASP A 10 25.38 25.46 -32.47
N VAL A 11 26.55 24.85 -32.21
CA VAL A 11 27.84 25.50 -31.93
C VAL A 11 28.11 26.67 -32.87
N LEU A 12 27.99 26.47 -34.18
CA LEU A 12 28.38 27.52 -35.14
C LEU A 12 27.50 28.77 -35.03
N ASN A 13 26.19 28.60 -34.92
CA ASN A 13 25.27 29.74 -34.84
C ASN A 13 25.36 30.41 -33.46
N GLU A 14 25.51 29.63 -32.39
CA GLU A 14 25.62 30.16 -31.02
C GLU A 14 26.94 30.90 -30.80
N MET A 15 28.04 30.40 -31.35
CA MET A 15 29.35 31.07 -31.28
C MET A 15 29.40 32.37 -32.11
N GLN A 16 28.46 32.57 -33.05
CA GLN A 16 28.32 33.82 -33.81
C GLN A 16 27.40 34.84 -33.14
N ASP A 17 26.66 34.44 -32.09
CA ASP A 17 25.79 35.33 -31.34
C ASP A 17 26.60 36.14 -30.31
N THR A 18 26.88 37.39 -30.64
CA THR A 18 27.63 38.30 -29.76
C THR A 18 26.88 38.68 -28.48
N LEU A 19 25.59 38.34 -28.36
CA LEU A 19 24.78 38.57 -27.17
C LEU A 19 24.82 37.38 -26.19
N TRP A 20 25.44 36.26 -26.56
CA TRP A 20 25.55 35.09 -25.68
C TRP A 20 26.44 35.40 -24.46
N PRO A 21 26.00 35.11 -23.22
CA PRO A 21 26.80 35.39 -22.03
C PRO A 21 28.19 34.75 -22.10
N ASN A 22 29.22 35.52 -21.75
CA ASN A 22 30.62 35.07 -21.71
C ASN A 22 31.18 34.53 -23.05
N ILE A 23 30.66 34.98 -24.19
CA ILE A 23 31.10 34.57 -25.54
C ILE A 23 32.63 34.63 -25.75
N ILE A 24 33.30 35.66 -25.19
CA ILE A 24 34.77 35.81 -25.30
C ILE A 24 35.49 34.65 -24.61
N GLY A 25 35.00 34.21 -23.44
CA GLY A 25 35.54 33.03 -22.75
C GLY A 25 35.42 31.78 -23.60
N HIS A 26 34.27 31.61 -24.27
CA HIS A 26 34.03 30.45 -25.15
C HIS A 26 34.94 30.44 -26.40
N PHE A 27 35.39 31.59 -26.91
CA PHE A 27 36.35 31.63 -28.02
C PHE A 27 37.68 30.97 -27.68
N TYR A 28 38.14 31.07 -26.43
CA TYR A 28 39.40 30.43 -26.02
C TYR A 28 39.30 28.90 -25.97
N GLU A 29 38.10 28.35 -25.78
CA GLU A 29 37.87 26.91 -25.68
C GLU A 29 37.48 26.30 -27.04
N ILE A 30 36.59 26.97 -27.77
CA ILE A 30 35.87 26.41 -28.93
C ILE A 30 36.37 27.03 -30.25
N GLY A 31 36.97 28.21 -30.20
CA GLY A 31 37.40 28.99 -31.35
C GLY A 31 36.47 30.16 -31.69
N ASN A 32 37.00 31.14 -32.41
CA ASN A 32 36.31 32.35 -32.84
C ASN A 32 35.79 32.18 -34.29
N PRO A 33 34.46 32.05 -34.50
CA PRO A 33 33.91 31.83 -35.84
C PRO A 33 33.96 33.07 -36.74
N PHE A 34 34.46 34.21 -36.26
CA PHE A 34 34.78 35.37 -37.10
C PHE A 34 36.14 35.23 -37.79
N ASN A 35 36.98 34.28 -37.38
CA ASN A 35 38.15 33.84 -38.12
C ASN A 35 37.75 32.72 -39.10
N LYS A 36 38.10 32.87 -40.39
CA LYS A 36 37.71 31.92 -41.45
C LYS A 36 38.21 30.49 -41.21
N VAL A 37 39.44 30.34 -40.73
CA VAL A 37 40.05 29.01 -40.49
C VAL A 37 39.33 28.31 -39.33
N GLU A 38 39.04 29.07 -38.27
CA GLU A 38 38.33 28.55 -37.09
C GLU A 38 36.85 28.30 -37.40
N TYR A 39 36.19 29.16 -38.19
CA TYR A 39 34.84 28.94 -38.69
C TYR A 39 34.71 27.60 -39.42
N ASP A 40 35.63 27.32 -40.35
CA ASP A 40 35.60 26.09 -41.12
C ASP A 40 35.84 24.86 -40.23
N SER A 41 36.70 25.00 -39.21
CA SER A 41 36.91 23.98 -38.17
C SER A 41 35.64 23.73 -37.34
N ILE A 42 35.01 24.78 -36.79
CA ILE A 42 33.78 24.71 -36.00
C ILE A 42 32.65 24.07 -36.81
N LYS A 43 32.49 24.50 -38.06
CA LYS A 43 31.48 23.97 -38.97
C LYS A 43 31.67 22.47 -39.24
N ALA A 44 32.91 21.98 -39.29
CA ALA A 44 33.20 20.59 -39.61
C ALA A 44 32.70 19.62 -38.53
N TYR A 45 32.69 20.01 -37.25
CA TYR A 45 32.21 19.15 -36.16
C TYR A 45 30.83 19.54 -35.61
N CYS A 46 30.30 20.72 -35.96
CA CYS A 46 29.05 21.20 -35.36
C CYS A 46 27.87 20.23 -35.62
N PRO A 47 27.25 19.66 -34.57
CA PRO A 47 26.22 18.63 -34.73
C PRO A 47 25.03 19.11 -35.59
N TYR A 48 24.55 20.33 -35.39
CA TYR A 48 23.43 20.88 -36.14
C TYR A 48 23.72 20.99 -37.65
N GLN A 49 24.91 21.44 -38.03
CA GLN A 49 25.31 21.60 -39.44
C GLN A 49 25.51 20.23 -40.11
N ASN A 50 25.92 19.22 -39.36
CA ASN A 50 26.27 17.89 -39.87
C ASN A 50 25.17 16.81 -39.68
N SER A 51 23.95 17.22 -39.28
CA SER A 51 22.75 16.37 -39.31
C SER A 51 22.26 16.17 -40.75
N THR A 52 22.75 15.12 -41.41
CA THR A 52 22.42 14.72 -42.79
C THR A 52 21.50 13.51 -42.83
N SER A 53 21.05 13.11 -44.03
CA SER A 53 20.25 11.90 -44.20
C SER A 53 21.09 10.64 -44.00
N LYS A 54 20.88 9.98 -42.85
CA LYS A 54 21.51 8.73 -42.43
C LYS A 54 20.71 8.11 -41.29
N ALA A 55 21.06 6.88 -40.93
CA ALA A 55 20.50 6.22 -39.77
C ALA A 55 21.11 6.82 -38.49
N TYR A 56 20.28 7.09 -37.49
CA TYR A 56 20.70 7.54 -36.16
C TYR A 56 20.37 6.47 -35.11
N PRO A 57 21.05 6.45 -33.95
CA PRO A 57 20.68 5.55 -32.87
C PRO A 57 19.38 5.99 -32.18
N ASN A 58 18.76 5.11 -31.38
CA ASN A 58 17.80 5.54 -30.35
C ASN A 58 18.44 6.68 -29.54
N LEU A 59 17.81 7.85 -29.51
CA LEU A 59 18.39 9.06 -28.94
C LEU A 59 17.38 9.76 -28.02
N LEU A 60 17.78 9.98 -26.77
CA LEU A 60 17.09 10.86 -25.84
C LEU A 60 17.88 12.17 -25.73
N VAL A 61 17.23 13.28 -26.05
CA VAL A 61 17.77 14.63 -25.85
C VAL A 61 17.01 15.28 -24.70
N THR A 62 17.74 15.74 -23.67
CA THR A 62 17.17 16.46 -22.52
C THR A 62 17.62 17.92 -22.50
N SER A 63 16.75 18.79 -21.99
CA SER A 63 17.04 20.22 -21.82
C SER A 63 16.21 20.80 -20.68
N GLY A 64 16.62 21.94 -20.15
CA GLY A 64 15.80 22.79 -19.26
C GLY A 64 15.32 24.05 -20.00
N TYR A 65 14.17 24.58 -19.60
CA TYR A 65 13.64 25.83 -20.15
C TYR A 65 14.38 27.07 -19.60
N MET A 66 14.83 27.02 -18.33
CA MET A 66 15.43 28.17 -17.64
C MET A 66 16.96 28.24 -17.81
N ILE A 67 17.52 27.51 -18.79
CA ILE A 67 18.96 27.45 -19.04
C ILE A 67 19.37 28.68 -19.84
N GLN A 68 20.17 29.56 -19.23
CA GLN A 68 20.68 30.77 -19.87
C GLN A 68 21.96 30.51 -20.68
N GLU A 69 22.71 29.46 -20.33
CA GLU A 69 24.03 29.13 -20.91
C GLU A 69 23.93 28.28 -22.18
N CYS A 70 22.94 27.39 -22.29
CA CYS A 70 22.65 26.60 -23.49
C CYS A 70 21.15 26.64 -23.72
N LEU A 71 20.73 27.49 -24.63
CA LEU A 71 19.35 27.88 -24.74
C LEU A 71 18.54 26.75 -25.40
N ILE A 72 17.31 26.52 -24.91
CA ILE A 72 16.46 25.38 -25.30
C ILE A 72 16.31 25.20 -26.82
N TRP A 73 16.42 26.29 -27.59
CA TRP A 73 16.32 26.23 -29.05
C TRP A 73 17.46 25.44 -29.71
N SER A 74 18.65 25.35 -29.11
CA SER A 74 19.78 24.60 -29.67
C SER A 74 19.43 23.10 -29.81
N PRO A 75 19.12 22.37 -28.71
CA PRO A 75 18.67 20.99 -28.81
C PRO A 75 17.32 20.85 -29.55
N ALA A 76 16.39 21.81 -29.43
CA ALA A 76 15.11 21.72 -30.12
C ALA A 76 15.24 21.76 -31.65
N LYS A 77 16.03 22.70 -32.20
CA LYS A 77 16.33 22.80 -33.63
C LYS A 77 17.06 21.54 -34.13
N TRP A 78 18.02 21.05 -33.34
CA TRP A 78 18.76 19.84 -33.69
C TRP A 78 17.86 18.61 -33.76
N VAL A 79 16.99 18.39 -32.78
CA VAL A 79 16.01 17.30 -32.81
C VAL A 79 15.07 17.44 -34.00
N ALA A 80 14.55 18.63 -34.29
CA ALA A 80 13.69 18.85 -35.45
C ALA A 80 14.40 18.45 -36.76
N LYS A 81 15.64 18.92 -36.96
CA LYS A 81 16.46 18.59 -38.12
C LYS A 81 16.80 17.10 -38.20
N LEU A 82 17.09 16.44 -37.06
CA LEU A 82 17.31 14.99 -37.02
C LEU A 82 16.06 14.21 -37.42
N ARG A 83 14.87 14.61 -36.93
CA ARG A 83 13.59 13.97 -37.31
C ARG A 83 13.28 14.11 -38.79
N GLU A 84 13.62 15.27 -39.39
CA GLU A 84 13.48 15.51 -40.82
C GLU A 84 14.43 14.66 -41.66
N ASN A 85 15.68 14.48 -41.21
CA ASN A 85 16.73 13.86 -42.02
C ASN A 85 16.90 12.35 -41.79
N LYS A 86 16.55 11.82 -40.62
CA LYS A 86 16.77 10.41 -40.30
C LYS A 86 16.03 9.49 -41.28
N ASN A 87 16.68 8.41 -41.70
CA ASN A 87 16.12 7.45 -42.68
C ASN A 87 15.81 6.06 -42.09
N ASP A 88 15.79 5.97 -40.77
CA ASP A 88 15.53 4.77 -39.99
C ASP A 88 14.27 4.95 -39.10
N SER A 89 13.87 3.92 -38.33
CA SER A 89 12.71 3.94 -37.43
C SER A 89 13.05 4.03 -35.94
N THR A 90 14.30 4.33 -35.57
CA THR A 90 14.72 4.45 -34.17
C THR A 90 14.02 5.60 -33.44
N GLU A 91 13.84 5.41 -32.14
CA GLU A 91 13.17 6.37 -31.28
C GLU A 91 14.02 7.62 -31.04
N LEU A 92 13.44 8.80 -31.25
CA LEU A 92 14.07 10.11 -31.05
C LEU A 92 13.19 10.99 -30.17
N LEU A 93 13.50 11.03 -28.87
CA LEU A 93 12.76 11.78 -27.86
C LEU A 93 13.46 13.09 -27.55
N PHE A 94 12.65 14.14 -27.38
CA PHE A 94 13.09 15.41 -26.82
C PHE A 94 12.27 15.71 -25.59
N ARG A 95 12.94 15.80 -24.44
CA ARG A 95 12.31 16.02 -23.15
C ARG A 95 12.85 17.32 -22.55
N THR A 96 11.95 18.28 -22.39
CA THR A 96 12.27 19.54 -21.72
C THR A 96 11.68 19.56 -20.33
N ASN A 97 12.50 19.89 -19.33
CA ASN A 97 12.00 20.30 -18.02
C ASN A 97 11.66 21.79 -18.05
N MET A 98 10.37 22.11 -17.95
CA MET A 98 9.86 23.48 -18.01
C MET A 98 10.14 24.32 -16.75
N ASP A 99 10.54 23.67 -15.65
CA ASP A 99 10.74 24.28 -14.33
C ASP A 99 12.21 24.30 -13.89
N ALA A 100 13.15 23.79 -14.71
CA ALA A 100 14.55 23.59 -14.33
C ALA A 100 15.57 24.36 -15.22
N GLY A 101 16.72 24.66 -14.61
CA GLY A 101 17.91 25.23 -15.24
C GLY A 101 18.99 24.17 -15.54
N HIS A 102 20.26 24.59 -15.65
CA HIS A 102 21.35 23.73 -16.16
C HIS A 102 21.62 22.49 -15.29
N GLY A 103 21.46 22.61 -13.96
CA GLY A 103 21.66 21.51 -13.02
C GLY A 103 20.48 20.53 -12.86
N GLY A 104 19.48 20.59 -13.75
CA GLY A 104 18.28 19.76 -13.67
C GLY A 104 17.31 20.18 -12.55
N ALA A 105 16.36 19.31 -12.23
CA ALA A 105 15.32 19.59 -11.25
C ALA A 105 15.90 19.79 -9.83
N SER A 106 15.46 20.85 -9.13
CA SER A 106 15.92 21.14 -7.77
C SER A 106 15.27 20.19 -6.74
N GLY A 107 16.12 19.55 -5.93
CA GLY A 107 15.72 18.65 -4.85
C GLY A 107 15.91 17.17 -5.16
N ARG A 108 16.32 16.41 -4.13
CA ARG A 108 16.77 15.01 -4.22
C ARG A 108 15.83 14.09 -5.02
N TYR A 109 14.53 14.13 -4.72
CA TYR A 109 13.54 13.26 -5.36
C TYR A 109 13.21 13.67 -6.80
N ALA A 110 13.27 14.97 -7.09
CA ALA A 110 13.03 15.47 -8.43
C ALA A 110 14.19 15.05 -9.36
N GLY A 111 15.44 15.16 -8.89
CA GLY A 111 16.61 14.62 -9.58
C GLY A 111 16.52 13.11 -9.83
N TYR A 112 16.14 12.31 -8.82
CA TYR A 112 15.94 10.87 -9.02
C TYR A 112 14.86 10.53 -10.03
N LYS A 113 13.82 11.37 -10.16
CA LYS A 113 12.78 11.18 -11.18
C LYS A 113 13.32 11.44 -12.59
N GLU A 114 14.22 12.41 -12.76
CA GLU A 114 14.88 12.66 -14.04
C GLU A 114 15.80 11.51 -14.42
N GLU A 115 16.62 11.05 -13.48
CA GLU A 115 17.52 9.90 -13.65
C GLU A 115 16.76 8.61 -13.98
N ALA A 116 15.64 8.35 -13.28
CA ALA A 116 14.80 7.18 -13.52
C ALA A 116 14.26 7.13 -14.96
N PHE A 117 13.86 8.28 -15.51
CA PHE A 117 13.40 8.34 -16.90
C PHE A 117 14.53 8.06 -17.89
N THR A 118 15.71 8.65 -17.66
CA THR A 118 16.90 8.39 -18.49
C THR A 118 17.28 6.91 -18.47
N MET A 119 17.29 6.31 -17.27
CA MET A 119 17.57 4.89 -17.10
C MET A 119 16.51 4.00 -17.77
N ALA A 120 15.22 4.37 -17.68
CA ALA A 120 14.14 3.64 -18.36
C ALA A 120 14.29 3.69 -19.89
N PHE A 121 14.63 4.86 -20.46
CA PHE A 121 14.95 4.97 -21.89
C PHE A 121 16.14 4.09 -22.28
N ILE A 122 17.16 4.03 -21.42
CA ILE A 122 18.34 3.21 -21.65
C ILE A 122 17.97 1.72 -21.69
N MET A 123 17.27 1.24 -20.65
CA MET A 123 16.82 -0.15 -20.56
C MET A 123 15.95 -0.53 -21.76
N LYS A 124 14.99 0.32 -22.12
CA LYS A 124 14.14 0.13 -23.31
C LYS A 124 14.96 0.03 -24.60
N SER A 125 15.92 0.94 -24.78
CA SER A 125 16.77 0.98 -25.98
C SER A 125 17.70 -0.22 -26.11
N LEU A 126 18.13 -0.81 -24.99
CA LEU A 126 18.93 -2.03 -24.95
C LEU A 126 18.09 -3.31 -25.12
N GLY A 127 16.76 -3.19 -25.18
CA GLY A 127 15.87 -4.35 -25.17
C GLY A 127 15.89 -5.11 -23.85
N ILE A 128 16.34 -4.46 -22.76
CA ILE A 128 16.21 -5.01 -21.41
C ILE A 128 14.74 -4.93 -21.05
N LYS A 129 14.06 -6.08 -21.13
CA LYS A 129 12.70 -6.25 -20.68
C LYS A 129 12.73 -7.14 -19.46
N GLU A 130 12.23 -6.64 -18.33
CA GLU A 130 11.68 -7.55 -17.34
C GLU A 130 10.28 -7.91 -17.85
N ASN A 131 10.19 -9.06 -18.50
CA ASN A 131 8.89 -9.57 -18.87
C ASN A 131 8.27 -10.17 -17.62
N TYR A 132 7.07 -9.71 -17.31
CA TYR A 132 6.24 -10.28 -16.27
C TYR A 132 5.06 -10.99 -16.94
N ILE A 133 4.67 -12.13 -16.40
CA ILE A 133 3.41 -12.78 -16.72
C ILE A 133 2.40 -12.46 -15.63
N GLU A 134 1.19 -12.11 -16.03
CA GLU A 134 0.08 -11.92 -15.11
C GLU A 134 -0.63 -13.26 -14.90
N LEU A 135 -0.56 -13.80 -13.68
CA LEU A 135 -1.38 -14.93 -13.26
C LEU A 135 -2.72 -14.43 -12.74
N LYS A 136 -3.76 -14.52 -13.56
CA LYS A 136 -5.14 -14.10 -13.24
C LYS A 136 -6.00 -15.32 -12.97
N GLY A 137 -6.84 -15.24 -11.95
CA GLY A 137 -7.70 -16.37 -11.63
C GLY A 137 -8.73 -16.11 -10.56
N LYS A 138 -9.49 -17.16 -10.24
CA LYS A 138 -10.54 -17.16 -9.22
C LYS A 138 -10.37 -18.33 -8.27
N ILE A 139 -10.41 -18.04 -6.97
CA ILE A 139 -10.31 -19.01 -5.89
C ILE A 139 -11.71 -19.28 -5.35
N VAL A 140 -12.11 -20.54 -5.33
CA VAL A 140 -13.42 -20.97 -4.87
C VAL A 140 -13.30 -22.19 -3.95
N ASP A 141 -14.30 -22.42 -3.10
CA ASP A 141 -14.44 -23.66 -2.35
C ASP A 141 -15.03 -24.79 -3.20
N LYS A 142 -15.24 -25.96 -2.59
CA LYS A 142 -15.84 -27.14 -3.25
C LYS A 142 -17.28 -26.87 -3.76
N ASP A 143 -17.99 -25.96 -3.12
CA ASP A 143 -19.37 -25.59 -3.48
C ASP A 143 -19.40 -24.48 -4.56
N GLY A 144 -18.24 -23.97 -4.96
CA GLY A 144 -18.09 -22.91 -5.94
C GLY A 144 -18.23 -21.49 -5.36
N SER A 145 -18.33 -21.35 -4.04
CA SER A 145 -18.38 -20.05 -3.38
C SER A 145 -16.99 -19.40 -3.40
N PRO A 146 -16.89 -18.07 -3.57
CA PRO A 146 -15.62 -17.36 -3.51
C PRO A 146 -14.86 -17.55 -2.20
N VAL A 147 -13.58 -17.92 -2.28
CA VAL A 147 -12.67 -17.84 -1.13
C VAL A 147 -12.05 -16.46 -1.10
N GLN A 148 -12.56 -15.63 -0.22
CA GLN A 148 -12.19 -14.23 -0.12
C GLN A 148 -10.88 -14.05 0.64
N PHE A 149 -10.03 -13.12 0.19
CA PHE A 149 -8.78 -12.74 0.87
C PHE A 149 -7.84 -13.92 1.13
N ALA A 150 -7.91 -14.94 0.28
CA ALA A 150 -6.91 -16.00 0.25
C ALA A 150 -5.59 -15.39 -0.20
N ASN A 151 -4.52 -15.68 0.53
CA ASN A 151 -3.16 -15.30 0.16
C ASN A 151 -2.72 -16.11 -1.05
N VAL A 152 -2.13 -15.46 -2.04
CA VAL A 152 -1.54 -16.11 -3.22
C VAL A 152 -0.12 -15.60 -3.37
N TYR A 153 0.88 -16.43 -3.12
CA TYR A 153 2.27 -15.95 -3.07
C TYR A 153 3.26 -16.96 -3.64
N LEU A 154 4.40 -16.45 -4.10
CA LEU A 154 5.51 -17.26 -4.57
C LEU A 154 6.19 -17.94 -3.37
N LYS A 155 6.25 -19.26 -3.39
CA LYS A 155 6.80 -20.08 -2.30
C LYS A 155 8.21 -19.65 -1.93
N GLY A 156 8.46 -19.53 -0.62
CA GLY A 156 9.76 -19.09 -0.08
C GLY A 156 9.98 -17.57 -0.14
N THR A 157 8.98 -16.79 -0.57
CA THR A 157 9.05 -15.34 -0.61
C THR A 157 7.78 -14.71 -0.02
N THR A 158 7.79 -13.38 0.17
CA THR A 158 6.57 -12.58 0.42
C THR A 158 6.08 -11.87 -0.83
N HIS A 159 6.55 -12.27 -2.01
CA HIS A 159 6.02 -11.76 -3.27
C HIS A 159 4.67 -12.43 -3.52
N GLY A 160 3.60 -11.67 -3.42
CA GLY A 160 2.26 -12.23 -3.41
C GLY A 160 1.16 -11.18 -3.53
N THR A 161 -0.03 -11.69 -3.79
CA THR A 161 -1.31 -11.00 -3.90
C THR A 161 -2.31 -11.66 -2.95
N SER A 162 -3.55 -11.24 -3.00
CA SER A 162 -4.68 -11.86 -2.33
C SER A 162 -5.92 -11.82 -3.21
N SER A 163 -6.85 -12.74 -2.97
CA SER A 163 -8.14 -12.67 -3.64
C SER A 163 -9.04 -11.55 -3.09
N ASN A 164 -9.86 -10.98 -3.95
CA ASN A 164 -10.90 -10.02 -3.57
C ASN A 164 -12.15 -10.72 -2.98
N TYR A 165 -13.24 -9.97 -2.77
CA TYR A 165 -14.51 -10.51 -2.25
C TYR A 165 -15.18 -11.53 -3.19
N ASP A 166 -14.88 -11.45 -4.48
CA ASP A 166 -15.36 -12.37 -5.49
C ASP A 166 -14.39 -13.55 -5.68
N GLY A 167 -13.30 -13.61 -4.92
CA GLY A 167 -12.31 -14.68 -4.99
C GLY A 167 -11.29 -14.48 -6.12
N GLU A 168 -11.31 -13.35 -6.81
CA GLU A 168 -10.44 -13.07 -7.94
C GLU A 168 -9.09 -12.54 -7.48
N PHE A 169 -8.00 -12.98 -8.13
CA PHE A 169 -6.64 -12.57 -7.80
C PHE A 169 -5.82 -12.27 -9.07
N LEU A 170 -4.76 -11.49 -8.87
CA LEU A 170 -3.78 -11.14 -9.90
C LEU A 170 -2.38 -11.19 -9.28
N LEU A 171 -1.53 -12.10 -9.73
CA LEU A 171 -0.13 -12.19 -9.30
C LEU A 171 0.80 -11.96 -10.49
N GLU A 172 1.67 -10.96 -10.39
CA GLU A 172 2.75 -10.77 -11.35
C GLU A 172 3.90 -11.73 -11.07
N LEU A 173 4.36 -12.46 -12.08
CA LEU A 173 5.47 -13.39 -11.97
C LEU A 173 6.54 -13.02 -13.00
N ARG A 174 7.81 -13.13 -12.61
CA ARG A 174 8.93 -12.87 -13.51
C ARG A 174 9.02 -13.95 -14.59
N GLU A 175 9.18 -13.58 -15.84
CA GLU A 175 9.52 -14.54 -16.90
C GLU A 175 10.87 -15.21 -16.63
N GLY A 176 10.95 -16.51 -16.90
CA GLY A 176 12.14 -17.27 -17.25
C GLY A 176 12.26 -18.60 -16.52
N GLN A 177 11.45 -18.82 -15.47
CA GLN A 177 11.53 -20.01 -14.62
C GLN A 177 10.13 -20.47 -14.18
N PRO A 178 9.92 -21.78 -13.95
CA PRO A 178 8.72 -22.29 -13.30
C PRO A 178 8.58 -21.71 -11.89
N HIS A 179 7.35 -21.39 -11.50
CA HIS A 179 7.05 -20.82 -10.17
C HIS A 179 6.17 -21.77 -9.36
N GLU A 180 6.52 -22.01 -8.10
CA GLU A 180 5.65 -22.68 -7.14
C GLU A 180 4.76 -21.62 -6.46
N ILE A 181 3.47 -21.58 -6.80
CA ILE A 181 2.52 -20.61 -6.25
C ILE A 181 1.71 -21.26 -5.13
N VAL A 182 1.72 -20.62 -3.97
CA VAL A 182 1.02 -21.08 -2.76
C VAL A 182 -0.27 -20.30 -2.59
N PHE A 183 -1.38 -21.03 -2.50
CA PHE A 183 -2.71 -20.53 -2.18
C PHE A 183 -3.06 -20.94 -0.75
N GLN A 184 -3.26 -19.96 0.13
CA GLN A 184 -3.51 -20.17 1.55
C GLN A 184 -4.70 -19.33 2.02
N ALA A 185 -5.64 -19.96 2.72
CA ALA A 185 -6.78 -19.29 3.33
C ALA A 185 -7.13 -19.96 4.65
N ILE A 186 -7.52 -19.16 5.65
CA ILE A 186 -7.88 -19.68 6.98
C ILE A 186 -9.10 -20.60 6.83
N GLY A 187 -8.98 -21.85 7.30
CA GLY A 187 -10.03 -22.86 7.20
C GLY A 187 -9.95 -23.76 5.96
N PHE A 188 -8.95 -23.55 5.10
CA PHE A 188 -8.72 -24.34 3.90
C PHE A 188 -7.34 -24.97 3.89
N SER A 189 -7.22 -26.14 3.26
CA SER A 189 -5.93 -26.79 2.99
C SER A 189 -5.11 -25.96 2.01
N THR A 190 -3.87 -25.64 2.38
CA THR A 190 -2.93 -24.93 1.52
C THR A 190 -2.68 -25.70 0.24
N LYS A 191 -2.85 -25.02 -0.90
CA LYS A 191 -2.69 -25.61 -2.23
C LYS A 191 -1.49 -25.01 -2.91
N VAL A 192 -0.58 -25.85 -3.41
CA VAL A 192 0.59 -25.42 -4.18
C VAL A 192 0.37 -25.82 -5.63
N ILE A 193 0.51 -24.86 -6.54
CA ILE A 193 0.40 -25.09 -7.99
C ILE A 193 1.71 -24.66 -8.63
N ASN A 194 2.29 -25.56 -9.44
CA ASN A 194 3.43 -25.24 -10.27
C ASN A 194 2.93 -24.59 -11.56
N ILE A 195 3.36 -23.37 -11.82
CA ILE A 195 3.02 -22.63 -13.04
C ILE A 195 4.22 -22.69 -13.98
N ASP A 196 4.06 -23.46 -15.05
CA ASP A 196 4.97 -23.47 -16.18
C ASP A 196 4.65 -22.28 -17.08
N MET A 197 5.69 -21.60 -17.56
CA MET A 197 5.55 -20.31 -18.24
C MET A 197 4.88 -20.34 -19.62
N ASN A 198 4.57 -21.53 -20.14
CA ASN A 198 3.89 -21.72 -21.43
C ASN A 198 2.37 -21.85 -21.28
N VAL A 199 1.84 -21.75 -20.06
CA VAL A 199 0.40 -21.87 -19.80
C VAL A 199 -0.26 -20.52 -20.03
N ASN A 200 -1.38 -20.51 -20.77
CA ASN A 200 -2.26 -19.35 -20.79
C ASN A 200 -2.81 -19.13 -19.37
N THR A 201 -2.27 -18.14 -18.66
CA THR A 201 -2.60 -17.85 -17.26
C THR A 201 -3.84 -16.97 -17.11
N SER A 202 -4.54 -16.65 -18.21
CA SER A 202 -5.84 -15.98 -18.13
C SER A 202 -6.92 -16.98 -17.67
N ASP A 203 -7.46 -16.76 -16.47
CA ASP A 203 -8.62 -17.44 -15.88
C ASP A 203 -8.34 -18.76 -15.15
N LEU A 204 -7.25 -18.84 -14.38
CA LEU A 204 -6.98 -19.98 -13.50
C LEU A 204 -8.07 -20.13 -12.42
N LYS A 205 -8.85 -21.22 -12.45
CA LYS A 205 -9.77 -21.57 -11.37
C LYS A 205 -9.09 -22.46 -10.33
N VAL A 206 -8.89 -21.93 -9.12
CA VAL A 206 -8.31 -22.68 -8.00
C VAL A 206 -9.41 -23.09 -7.04
N VAL A 207 -9.70 -24.39 -6.98
CA VAL A 207 -10.59 -24.94 -5.96
C VAL A 207 -9.77 -25.23 -4.70
N MET A 208 -10.10 -24.58 -3.59
CA MET A 208 -9.55 -24.88 -2.27
C MET A 208 -10.45 -25.88 -1.55
N GLU A 209 -9.81 -26.86 -0.92
CA GLU A 209 -10.51 -27.84 -0.09
C GLU A 209 -10.49 -27.35 1.35
N ASN A 210 -11.57 -27.61 2.10
CA ASN A 210 -11.54 -27.42 3.55
C ASN A 210 -10.38 -28.25 4.13
N GLU A 211 -9.82 -27.79 5.26
CA GLU A 211 -8.79 -28.51 6.01
C GLU A 211 -9.19 -30.01 6.12
N ASP A 212 -8.36 -30.92 5.58
CA ASP A 212 -8.61 -32.35 5.72
C ASP A 212 -8.59 -32.67 7.21
N GLN A 213 -9.72 -33.17 7.73
CA GLN A 213 -9.84 -33.61 9.11
C GLN A 213 -8.93 -34.82 9.33
N TYR A 214 -7.66 -34.59 9.65
CA TYR A 214 -6.96 -35.54 10.49
C TYR A 214 -7.64 -35.46 11.85
N ILE A 215 -8.50 -36.45 12.09
CA ILE A 215 -9.12 -36.71 13.38
C ILE A 215 -8.02 -36.54 14.42
N SER A 216 -8.21 -35.57 15.32
CA SER A 216 -7.52 -35.55 16.59
C SER A 216 -7.84 -36.90 17.21
N GLN A 217 -6.91 -37.87 17.11
CA GLN A 217 -6.91 -38.97 18.05
C GLN A 217 -7.08 -38.28 19.39
N VAL A 218 -8.11 -38.65 20.15
CA VAL A 218 -8.27 -38.15 21.50
C VAL A 218 -6.97 -38.53 22.20
N ILE A 219 -6.01 -37.59 22.28
CA ILE A 219 -4.80 -37.76 23.05
C ILE A 219 -5.31 -37.63 24.47
N VAL A 220 -5.75 -38.76 25.03
CA VAL A 220 -5.98 -38.90 26.46
C VAL A 220 -4.59 -38.78 27.05
N THR A 221 -4.20 -37.55 27.36
CA THR A 221 -3.05 -37.30 28.20
C THR A 221 -3.32 -38.01 29.54
N SER A 222 -2.29 -38.62 30.11
CA SER A 222 -2.42 -39.35 31.38
C SER A 222 -2.92 -38.47 32.54
N ASP A 223 -2.90 -37.13 32.39
CA ASP A 223 -3.43 -36.16 33.34
C ASP A 223 -4.80 -35.56 32.95
N GLY A 224 -5.43 -36.04 31.86
CA GLY A 224 -6.76 -35.63 31.41
C GLY A 224 -6.84 -34.19 30.87
N LYS A 225 -5.71 -33.52 30.63
CA LYS A 225 -5.69 -32.14 30.10
C LYS A 225 -5.63 -32.13 28.58
N ASP A 226 -6.39 -31.21 28.00
CA ASP A 226 -6.39 -30.96 26.57
C ASP A 226 -4.95 -30.66 26.05
N PRO A 227 -4.47 -31.34 24.99
CA PRO A 227 -3.12 -31.12 24.43
C PRO A 227 -2.81 -29.67 24.07
N ALA A 228 -3.83 -28.85 23.78
CA ALA A 228 -3.65 -27.42 23.50
C ALA A 228 -2.89 -26.69 24.59
N TYR A 229 -3.04 -27.06 25.87
CA TYR A 229 -2.28 -26.44 26.95
C TYR A 229 -0.76 -26.68 26.82
N GLY A 230 -0.35 -27.86 26.36
CA GLY A 230 1.05 -28.16 26.08
C GLY A 230 1.61 -27.33 24.93
N ILE A 231 0.84 -27.22 23.84
CA ILE A 231 1.20 -26.45 22.65
C ILE A 231 1.31 -24.96 22.99
N ILE A 232 0.31 -24.39 23.67
CA ILE A 232 0.34 -22.99 24.13
C ILE A 232 1.51 -22.74 25.09
N LYS A 233 1.82 -23.68 25.98
CA LYS A 233 2.99 -23.57 26.86
C LYS A 233 4.31 -23.53 26.09
N ASN A 234 4.44 -24.29 25.01
CA ASN A 234 5.62 -24.23 24.15
C ASN A 234 5.69 -22.91 23.38
N ALA A 235 4.57 -22.42 22.84
CA ALA A 235 4.49 -21.10 22.21
C ALA A 235 4.85 -19.97 23.20
N GLN A 236 4.36 -20.02 24.45
CA GLN A 236 4.71 -19.09 25.53
C GLN A 236 6.23 -19.06 25.80
N LYS A 237 6.89 -20.22 25.84
CA LYS A 237 8.35 -20.32 26.04
C LYS A 237 9.11 -19.65 24.89
N LYS A 238 8.66 -19.82 23.65
CA LYS A 238 9.27 -19.24 22.45
C LYS A 238 8.85 -17.80 22.17
N ARG A 239 7.85 -17.28 22.86
CA ARG A 239 7.30 -15.93 22.69
C ARG A 239 8.37 -14.84 22.65
N LYS A 240 9.23 -14.77 23.67
CA LYS A 240 10.30 -13.77 23.76
C LYS A 240 11.33 -13.94 22.65
N TYR A 241 11.59 -15.18 22.21
CA TYR A 241 12.50 -15.46 21.09
C TYR A 241 11.94 -14.86 19.80
N TYR A 242 10.70 -15.19 19.42
CA TYR A 242 10.09 -14.68 18.19
C TYR A 242 9.88 -13.17 18.19
N LEU A 243 9.51 -12.59 19.33
CA LEU A 243 9.41 -11.13 19.48
C LEU A 243 10.74 -10.40 19.20
N ASN A 244 11.88 -11.08 19.40
CA ASN A 244 13.22 -10.49 19.32
C ASN A 244 14.08 -11.07 18.19
N GLN A 245 13.55 -12.02 17.41
CA GLN A 245 14.30 -12.75 16.39
C GLN A 245 14.75 -11.82 15.27
N VAL A 246 13.86 -10.93 14.81
CA VAL A 246 14.16 -9.92 13.81
C VAL A 246 14.52 -8.61 14.49
N LYS A 247 15.80 -8.22 14.42
CA LYS A 247 16.31 -6.99 15.05
C LYS A 247 16.08 -5.74 14.21
N SER A 248 16.01 -5.88 12.90
CA SER A 248 15.68 -4.78 12.01
C SER A 248 15.10 -5.31 10.71
N TYR A 249 14.16 -4.57 10.12
CA TYR A 249 13.67 -4.86 8.79
C TYR A 249 13.10 -3.62 8.10
N THR A 250 12.92 -3.72 6.78
CA THR A 250 12.00 -2.86 6.03
C THR A 250 10.96 -3.73 5.33
N ALA A 251 9.74 -3.22 5.18
CA ALA A 251 8.69 -3.85 4.41
C ALA A 251 7.85 -2.79 3.70
N ASP A 252 7.34 -3.11 2.51
CA ASP A 252 6.32 -2.31 1.85
C ASP A 252 4.95 -2.80 2.34
N ILE A 253 4.06 -1.86 2.64
CA ILE A 253 2.76 -2.14 3.24
C ILE A 253 1.69 -1.41 2.44
N TYR A 254 0.83 -2.20 1.82
CA TYR A 254 -0.40 -1.72 1.19
C TYR A 254 -1.54 -1.84 2.19
N MET A 255 -2.37 -0.82 2.32
CA MET A 255 -3.59 -0.85 3.13
C MET A 255 -4.80 -0.39 2.34
N LYS A 256 -5.91 -1.09 2.55
CA LYS A 256 -7.24 -0.68 2.06
C LYS A 256 -8.23 -0.66 3.22
N GLY A 257 -8.87 0.49 3.40
CA GLY A 257 -9.93 0.70 4.38
C GLY A 257 -11.26 0.97 3.68
N ALA A 258 -12.28 0.18 4.00
CA ALA A 258 -13.62 0.26 3.42
C ALA A 258 -14.67 0.25 4.53
N ALA A 259 -15.65 1.15 4.49
CA ALA A 259 -16.79 1.10 5.42
C ALA A 259 -18.10 1.04 4.65
N ARG A 260 -18.94 0.08 5.03
CA ARG A 260 -20.26 -0.18 4.46
C ARG A 260 -21.34 0.18 5.47
N LEU A 261 -22.27 1.01 5.05
CA LEU A 261 -23.50 1.28 5.79
C LEU A 261 -24.53 0.18 5.45
N ASN A 262 -24.90 -0.59 6.46
CA ASN A 262 -25.79 -1.75 6.32
C ASN A 262 -27.22 -1.47 6.79
N GLU A 263 -27.39 -0.59 7.80
CA GLU A 263 -28.68 -0.32 8.43
C GLU A 263 -28.82 1.19 8.69
N ILE A 264 -29.98 1.74 8.35
CA ILE A 264 -30.38 3.12 8.64
C ILE A 264 -31.64 3.10 9.50
N PRO A 265 -31.73 3.89 10.59
CA PRO A 265 -32.94 3.94 11.41
C PRO A 265 -34.14 4.51 10.66
N LYS A 266 -35.32 3.91 10.87
CA LYS A 266 -36.60 4.40 10.33
C LYS A 266 -36.94 5.84 10.72
N LYS A 267 -36.44 6.31 11.87
CA LYS A 267 -36.57 7.69 12.35
C LYS A 267 -35.18 8.21 12.64
N ILE A 268 -34.70 9.11 11.79
CA ILE A 268 -33.41 9.76 11.96
C ILE A 268 -33.53 10.80 13.08
N PRO A 269 -32.64 10.82 14.08
CA PRO A 269 -32.63 11.84 15.12
C PRO A 269 -32.60 13.25 14.53
N LYS A 270 -33.38 14.18 15.10
CA LYS A 270 -33.59 15.53 14.53
C LYS A 270 -32.27 16.30 14.29
N PHE A 271 -31.27 16.09 15.14
CA PHE A 271 -29.95 16.71 15.03
C PHE A 271 -29.07 16.14 13.90
N LEU A 272 -29.43 14.99 13.33
CA LEU A 272 -28.75 14.38 12.18
C LEU A 272 -29.56 14.51 10.88
N LYS A 273 -30.79 15.04 10.92
CA LYS A 273 -31.74 14.95 9.81
C LYS A 273 -31.24 15.55 8.50
N ASP A 274 -30.45 16.63 8.58
CA ASP A 274 -29.95 17.35 7.40
C ASP A 274 -28.62 16.78 6.87
N GLN A 275 -28.01 15.83 7.61
CA GLN A 275 -26.67 15.29 7.33
C GLN A 275 -26.64 13.76 7.31
N ALA A 276 -27.79 13.10 7.54
CA ALA A 276 -27.87 11.66 7.59
C ALA A 276 -28.04 11.08 6.18
N PRO A 277 -27.33 9.99 5.87
CA PRO A 277 -27.48 9.28 4.61
C PRO A 277 -28.94 8.82 4.43
N ASP A 278 -29.43 8.87 3.20
CA ASP A 278 -30.77 8.38 2.87
C ASP A 278 -30.76 6.88 2.53
N SER A 279 -31.92 6.29 2.25
CA SER A 279 -31.98 4.85 1.93
C SER A 279 -31.24 4.45 0.66
N SER A 280 -30.93 5.40 -0.24
CA SER A 280 -30.14 5.18 -1.45
C SER A 280 -28.62 5.17 -1.19
N ASP A 281 -28.19 5.64 -0.02
CA ASP A 281 -26.80 5.66 0.44
C ASP A 281 -26.37 4.37 1.18
N ILE A 282 -27.28 3.40 1.34
CA ILE A 282 -26.91 2.05 1.82
C ILE A 282 -25.90 1.43 0.85
N GLY A 283 -24.77 0.98 1.37
CA GLY A 283 -23.64 0.49 0.59
C GLY A 283 -22.31 1.07 1.06
N LEU A 284 -21.32 1.10 0.16
CA LEU A 284 -19.97 1.57 0.47
C LEU A 284 -19.95 3.10 0.70
N VAL A 285 -19.77 3.53 1.95
CA VAL A 285 -19.75 4.94 2.35
C VAL A 285 -18.33 5.51 2.39
N TYR A 286 -17.34 4.69 2.77
CA TYR A 286 -15.92 5.05 2.82
C TYR A 286 -15.08 4.04 2.05
N LEU A 287 -14.10 4.54 1.30
CA LEU A 287 -13.09 3.73 0.63
C LEU A 287 -11.79 4.52 0.54
N SER A 288 -10.71 3.91 0.96
CA SER A 288 -9.38 4.51 0.94
C SER A 288 -8.29 3.46 0.78
N GLU A 289 -7.20 3.86 0.14
CA GLU A 289 -6.03 3.04 -0.15
C GLU A 289 -4.78 3.84 0.24
N SER A 290 -3.78 3.16 0.79
CA SER A 290 -2.47 3.77 1.06
C SER A 290 -1.37 2.76 0.84
N VAL A 291 -0.19 3.27 0.53
CA VAL A 291 1.01 2.47 0.38
C VAL A 291 2.16 3.17 1.06
N ALA A 292 2.80 2.46 1.98
CA ALA A 292 3.84 3.00 2.83
C ALA A 292 4.99 2.01 2.97
N ARG A 293 6.20 2.55 3.17
CA ARG A 293 7.36 1.75 3.56
C ARG A 293 7.54 1.85 5.06
N TYR A 294 7.56 0.71 5.72
CA TYR A 294 7.75 0.61 7.15
C TYR A 294 9.17 0.12 7.46
N HIS A 295 9.84 0.84 8.34
CA HIS A 295 11.17 0.56 8.83
C HIS A 295 11.06 0.27 10.32
N TYR A 296 11.65 -0.85 10.74
CA TYR A 296 11.68 -1.24 12.15
C TYR A 296 13.12 -1.51 12.59
N LYS A 297 13.45 -1.05 13.79
CA LYS A 297 14.67 -1.41 14.52
C LYS A 297 14.30 -1.67 15.97
N ALA A 298 14.62 -2.87 16.43
CA ALA A 298 14.41 -3.28 17.81
C ALA A 298 15.11 -2.31 18.79
N PRO A 299 14.53 -2.06 19.97
CA PRO A 299 13.33 -2.72 20.50
C PRO A 299 11.99 -2.09 20.06
N SER A 300 11.99 -0.83 19.66
CA SER A 300 10.75 -0.07 19.43
C SER A 300 10.87 1.05 18.40
N ASP A 301 12.04 1.25 17.81
CA ASP A 301 12.21 2.32 16.83
C ASP A 301 11.52 1.91 15.54
N TYR A 302 10.68 2.81 15.03
CA TYR A 302 10.08 2.63 13.73
C TYR A 302 10.00 3.95 12.98
N LYS A 303 9.91 3.83 11.65
CA LYS A 303 9.64 4.94 10.76
C LYS A 303 8.74 4.45 9.63
N GLU A 304 7.70 5.21 9.32
CA GLU A 304 6.80 4.95 8.23
C GLU A 304 6.88 6.08 7.19
N GLU A 305 7.09 5.73 5.93
CA GLU A 305 7.16 6.65 4.81
C GLU A 305 6.02 6.33 3.83
N MET A 306 4.94 7.12 3.88
CA MET A 306 3.78 6.97 3.00
C MET A 306 4.05 7.60 1.64
N PHE A 307 4.10 6.78 0.61
CA PHE A 307 4.41 7.21 -0.77
C PHE A 307 3.18 7.35 -1.65
N ALA A 308 2.06 6.74 -1.25
CA ALA A 308 0.79 6.87 -1.96
C ALA A 308 -0.39 6.84 -0.98
N SER A 309 -1.40 7.66 -1.25
CA SER A 309 -2.67 7.68 -0.53
C SER A 309 -3.78 8.14 -1.46
N LYS A 310 -4.92 7.46 -1.42
CA LYS A 310 -6.13 7.81 -2.17
C LYS A 310 -7.34 7.58 -1.29
N SER A 311 -8.27 8.53 -1.28
CA SER A 311 -9.56 8.41 -0.61
C SER A 311 -10.66 8.78 -1.58
N ALA A 312 -11.68 7.95 -1.72
CA ALA A 312 -12.78 8.19 -2.66
C ALA A 312 -13.48 9.53 -2.32
N GLY A 313 -13.38 10.51 -3.21
CA GLY A 313 -14.05 11.82 -3.07
C GLY A 313 -13.32 12.82 -2.17
N ILE A 314 -12.06 12.57 -1.79
CA ILE A 314 -11.22 13.51 -1.02
C ILE A 314 -9.88 13.66 -1.73
N GLN A 315 -9.63 14.82 -2.37
CA GLN A 315 -8.35 15.07 -3.08
C GLN A 315 -7.25 15.67 -2.19
N ARG A 316 -7.61 16.50 -1.20
CA ARG A 316 -6.63 17.32 -0.44
C ARG A 316 -6.25 16.73 0.92
N GLY A 317 -6.73 15.54 1.24
CA GLY A 317 -6.46 14.84 2.50
C GLY A 317 -5.77 13.50 2.27
N TYR A 318 -5.01 13.05 3.27
CA TYR A 318 -4.46 11.70 3.30
C TYR A 318 -5.47 10.76 3.96
N SER A 319 -5.52 9.51 3.50
CA SER A 319 -6.23 8.43 4.18
C SER A 319 -5.66 8.23 5.58
N TRP A 320 -6.53 7.87 6.53
CA TRP A 320 -6.13 7.55 7.91
C TRP A 320 -5.47 6.17 8.04
N ASN A 321 -5.27 5.47 6.93
CA ASN A 321 -4.67 4.14 6.87
C ASN A 321 -3.16 4.25 7.08
N ARG A 322 -2.71 4.07 8.32
CA ARG A 322 -1.28 3.98 8.65
C ARG A 322 -0.91 2.55 8.95
N ALA A 323 0.23 2.11 8.42
CA ALA A 323 0.72 0.77 8.68
C ALA A 323 1.01 0.58 10.18
N SER A 324 1.51 1.63 10.84
CA SER A 324 1.76 1.64 12.29
C SER A 324 0.52 1.33 13.12
N ASP A 325 -0.67 1.66 12.64
CA ASP A 325 -1.91 1.57 13.42
C ASP A 325 -2.50 0.14 13.41
N VAL A 326 -2.09 -0.68 12.45
CA VAL A 326 -2.53 -2.08 12.31
C VAL A 326 -1.44 -3.07 12.69
N LEU A 327 -0.17 -2.67 12.75
CA LEU A 327 0.93 -3.54 13.12
C LEU A 327 0.86 -3.97 14.60
N MET A 328 0.31 -5.16 14.84
CA MET A 328 0.19 -5.78 16.17
C MET A 328 0.97 -7.10 16.27
N SER A 329 1.57 -7.32 17.44
CA SER A 329 2.29 -8.54 17.76
C SER A 329 1.64 -9.27 18.93
N PHE A 330 1.10 -10.45 18.66
CA PHE A 330 0.57 -11.35 19.68
C PHE A 330 1.68 -12.07 20.47
N TYR A 331 2.96 -11.85 20.13
CA TYR A 331 4.07 -12.26 20.98
C TYR A 331 4.33 -11.31 22.16
N LYS A 332 3.66 -10.17 22.26
CA LYS A 332 3.64 -9.41 23.53
C LYS A 332 2.73 -10.10 24.55
N ASN A 333 2.90 -9.81 25.84
CA ASN A 333 1.99 -10.36 26.87
C ASN A 333 0.60 -9.74 26.75
N THR A 334 0.57 -8.51 26.27
CA THR A 334 -0.61 -7.71 26.03
C THR A 334 -0.53 -7.15 24.61
N VAL A 335 -1.70 -6.95 24.01
CA VAL A 335 -1.86 -6.33 22.70
C VAL A 335 -2.59 -5.01 22.93
N ASP A 336 -1.94 -3.93 22.54
CA ASP A 336 -2.50 -2.59 22.64
C ASP A 336 -3.49 -2.35 21.49
N PHE A 337 -4.62 -1.73 21.82
CA PHE A 337 -5.73 -1.46 20.91
C PHE A 337 -6.38 -0.12 21.27
N PRO A 338 -5.63 1.00 21.17
CA PRO A 338 -6.03 2.28 21.72
C PRO A 338 -7.29 2.86 21.06
N TRP A 339 -7.62 2.41 19.84
CA TRP A 339 -8.84 2.79 19.12
C TRP A 339 -10.13 2.20 19.73
N TYR A 340 -10.04 1.08 20.44
CA TYR A 340 -11.20 0.34 20.95
C TYR A 340 -11.24 0.25 22.48
N SER A 341 -10.11 0.44 23.16
CA SER A 341 -10.06 0.45 24.62
C SER A 341 -8.80 1.15 25.13
N GLU A 342 -8.91 1.84 26.27
CA GLU A 342 -7.73 2.26 27.03
C GLU A 342 -7.01 1.08 27.71
N ARG A 343 -7.65 -0.09 27.77
CA ARG A 343 -7.08 -1.30 28.38
C ARG A 343 -6.41 -2.14 27.31
N GLU A 344 -5.21 -2.62 27.63
CA GLU A 344 -4.55 -3.61 26.78
C GLU A 344 -5.22 -4.99 26.92
N PHE A 345 -5.24 -5.74 25.82
CA PHE A 345 -5.84 -7.07 25.78
C PHE A 345 -4.81 -8.16 26.03
N ILE A 346 -5.12 -9.15 26.86
CA ILE A 346 -4.16 -10.23 27.17
C ILE A 346 -3.95 -11.11 25.94
N SER A 347 -2.71 -11.27 25.47
CA SER A 347 -2.42 -12.18 24.35
C SER A 347 -2.79 -13.63 24.70
N PRO A 348 -3.36 -14.41 23.75
CA PRO A 348 -3.60 -15.85 23.95
C PRO A 348 -2.35 -16.67 24.26
N ILE A 349 -1.14 -16.15 24.00
CA ILE A 349 0.13 -16.79 24.36
C ILE A 349 0.92 -15.99 25.41
N SER A 350 0.25 -15.10 26.14
CA SER A 350 0.84 -14.40 27.30
C SER A 350 1.33 -15.37 28.35
N SER A 351 2.34 -15.00 29.14
CA SER A 351 2.82 -15.80 30.27
C SER A 351 1.73 -16.06 31.33
N SER A 352 0.70 -15.21 31.39
CA SER A 352 -0.45 -15.35 32.31
C SER A 352 -1.70 -15.90 31.64
N SER A 353 -1.64 -16.31 30.37
CA SER A 353 -2.83 -16.59 29.56
C SER A 353 -3.73 -17.70 30.13
N ASN A 354 -3.18 -18.67 30.86
CA ASN A 354 -3.95 -19.75 31.51
C ASN A 354 -4.96 -19.26 32.58
N PHE A 355 -4.74 -18.08 33.18
CA PHE A 355 -5.69 -17.46 34.12
C PHE A 355 -6.89 -16.83 33.42
N TYR A 356 -6.75 -16.49 32.14
CA TYR A 356 -7.74 -15.76 31.35
C TYR A 356 -8.45 -16.64 30.33
N TYR A 357 -7.80 -17.71 29.87
CA TYR A 357 -8.29 -18.56 28.78
C TYR A 357 -8.45 -20.02 29.21
N LYS A 358 -9.42 -20.68 28.59
CA LYS A 358 -9.43 -22.12 28.36
C LYS A 358 -9.02 -22.37 26.92
N TYR A 359 -8.28 -23.44 26.70
CA TYR A 359 -7.87 -23.88 25.36
C TYR A 359 -8.45 -25.23 25.04
N LYS A 360 -8.77 -25.42 23.75
CA LYS A 360 -9.19 -26.70 23.20
C LYS A 360 -8.48 -26.93 21.87
N LEU A 361 -7.80 -28.06 21.72
CA LEU A 361 -7.27 -28.47 20.43
C LEU A 361 -8.45 -28.93 19.58
N VAL A 362 -8.70 -28.23 18.47
CA VAL A 362 -9.81 -28.55 17.55
C VAL A 362 -9.35 -29.63 16.59
N GLU A 363 -8.24 -29.38 15.92
CA GLU A 363 -7.64 -30.30 14.95
C GLU A 363 -6.16 -29.97 14.75
N SER A 364 -5.46 -30.85 14.05
CA SER A 364 -4.11 -30.62 13.57
C SER A 364 -4.02 -31.12 12.15
N TYR A 365 -3.48 -30.31 11.25
CA TYR A 365 -3.38 -30.64 9.83
C TYR A 365 -1.97 -30.35 9.33
N LYS A 366 -1.58 -31.05 8.27
CA LYS A 366 -0.29 -30.81 7.63
C LYS A 366 -0.43 -29.65 6.66
N GLU A 367 0.34 -28.59 6.88
CA GLU A 367 0.50 -27.48 5.95
C GLU A 367 1.92 -27.50 5.38
N GLN A 368 2.05 -27.68 4.06
CA GLN A 368 3.33 -27.94 3.41
C GLN A 368 4.04 -29.14 4.08
N ASP A 369 5.21 -28.92 4.68
CA ASP A 369 5.99 -29.95 5.37
C ASP A 369 5.86 -29.91 6.91
N ARG A 370 4.92 -29.11 7.43
CA ARG A 370 4.80 -28.88 8.88
C ARG A 370 3.38 -29.14 9.38
N LEU A 371 3.28 -29.75 10.56
CA LEU A 371 2.00 -29.89 11.25
C LEU A 371 1.60 -28.53 11.85
N VAL A 372 0.33 -28.15 11.73
CA VAL A 372 -0.24 -26.91 12.27
C VAL A 372 -1.40 -27.29 13.20
N HIS A 373 -1.38 -26.74 14.41
CA HIS A 373 -2.39 -26.99 15.44
C HIS A 373 -3.39 -25.85 15.51
N LYS A 374 -4.67 -26.15 15.26
CA LYS A 374 -5.78 -25.21 15.41
C LYS A 374 -6.32 -25.27 16.83
N ILE A 375 -6.11 -24.20 17.57
CA ILE A 375 -6.45 -24.13 18.99
C ILE A 375 -7.55 -23.09 19.19
N GLN A 376 -8.67 -23.52 19.75
CA GLN A 376 -9.72 -22.63 20.18
C GLN A 376 -9.32 -21.91 21.47
N VAL A 377 -9.43 -20.58 21.46
CA VAL A 377 -9.17 -19.69 22.59
C VAL A 377 -10.51 -19.24 23.15
N ILE A 378 -10.78 -19.61 24.41
CA ILE A 378 -12.08 -19.38 25.06
C ILE A 378 -11.86 -18.54 26.33
N PRO A 379 -12.41 -17.31 26.41
CA PRO A 379 -12.39 -16.51 27.63
C PRO A 379 -12.97 -17.27 28.84
N ARG A 380 -12.28 -17.24 29.98
CA ARG A 380 -12.83 -17.72 31.26
C ARG A 380 -13.92 -16.80 31.79
N ARG A 381 -13.79 -15.51 31.52
CA ARG A 381 -14.74 -14.46 31.89
C ARG A 381 -14.97 -13.56 30.70
N LYS A 382 -16.23 -13.26 30.42
CA LYS A 382 -16.62 -12.45 29.25
C LYS A 382 -16.20 -10.98 29.37
N SER A 383 -16.09 -10.46 30.60
CA SER A 383 -15.75 -9.06 30.88
C SER A 383 -14.26 -8.73 30.85
N ASP A 384 -13.40 -9.75 30.87
CA ASP A 384 -11.95 -9.54 30.84
C ASP A 384 -11.54 -8.95 29.48
N PRO A 385 -10.45 -8.16 29.41
CA PRO A 385 -9.91 -7.65 28.15
C PRO A 385 -9.15 -8.77 27.43
N VAL A 386 -9.90 -9.68 26.81
CA VAL A 386 -9.39 -10.93 26.26
C VAL A 386 -10.02 -11.24 24.89
N PHE A 387 -9.37 -12.10 24.13
CA PHE A 387 -9.79 -12.52 22.79
C PHE A 387 -10.58 -13.84 22.82
N LYS A 388 -11.47 -14.07 21.85
CA LYS A 388 -12.07 -15.40 21.60
C LYS A 388 -11.88 -15.79 20.14
N GLY A 389 -11.78 -17.08 19.83
CA GLY A 389 -11.64 -17.53 18.44
C GLY A 389 -10.58 -18.61 18.32
N PHE A 390 -9.71 -18.50 17.32
CA PHE A 390 -8.72 -19.53 17.00
C PHE A 390 -7.33 -18.94 16.81
N ILE A 391 -6.33 -19.68 17.30
CA ILE A 391 -4.91 -19.46 17.02
C ILE A 391 -4.34 -20.73 16.40
N TYR A 392 -3.50 -20.56 15.38
CA TYR A 392 -2.87 -21.64 14.64
C TYR A 392 -1.37 -21.62 14.96
N ILE A 393 -0.86 -22.72 15.51
CA ILE A 393 0.54 -22.82 15.96
C ILE A 393 1.25 -23.91 15.17
N ASN A 394 2.39 -23.59 14.58
CA ASN A 394 3.22 -24.58 13.89
C ASN A 394 3.88 -25.53 14.90
N ASP A 395 3.79 -26.82 14.65
CA ASP A 395 4.43 -27.86 15.45
C ASP A 395 5.96 -27.78 15.38
N GLY A 396 6.62 -28.20 16.45
CA GLY A 396 8.08 -28.23 16.61
C GLY A 396 8.74 -26.86 16.81
N ILE A 397 8.37 -25.84 16.03
CA ILE A 397 8.90 -24.47 16.15
C ILE A 397 8.05 -23.56 17.03
N TRP A 398 6.76 -23.86 17.20
CA TRP A 398 5.85 -23.19 18.14
C TRP A 398 5.67 -21.68 17.92
N ASN A 399 5.84 -21.21 16.68
CA ASN A 399 5.46 -19.85 16.28
C ASN A 399 3.99 -19.81 15.87
N ILE A 400 3.42 -18.60 15.88
CA ILE A 400 2.10 -18.32 15.32
C ILE A 400 2.18 -18.47 13.80
N ASN A 401 1.37 -19.37 13.25
CA ASN A 401 1.13 -19.51 11.82
C ASN A 401 0.12 -18.43 11.39
N SER A 402 -1.05 -18.45 12.02
CA SER A 402 -2.12 -17.49 11.77
C SER A 402 -3.04 -17.37 13.00
N LEU A 403 -3.95 -16.41 12.97
CA LEU A 403 -4.98 -16.24 14.00
C LEU A 403 -6.26 -15.67 13.39
N ASN A 404 -7.38 -16.00 14.03
CA ASN A 404 -8.69 -15.42 13.78
C ASN A 404 -9.35 -15.20 15.15
N LEU A 405 -9.20 -13.98 15.67
CA LEU A 405 -9.57 -13.61 17.03
C LEU A 405 -10.60 -12.49 17.00
N THR A 406 -11.57 -12.57 17.91
CA THR A 406 -12.65 -11.61 18.05
C THR A 406 -12.61 -11.01 19.45
N ILE A 407 -12.86 -9.71 19.53
CA ILE A 407 -13.22 -9.00 20.75
C ILE A 407 -14.69 -8.60 20.61
N GLY A 408 -15.49 -8.82 21.65
CA GLY A 408 -16.88 -8.40 21.69
C GLY A 408 -17.13 -7.32 22.72
N LYS A 409 -18.27 -6.64 22.61
CA LYS A 409 -18.73 -5.60 23.55
C LYS A 409 -18.72 -6.04 25.01
N GLU A 410 -18.89 -7.33 25.27
CA GLU A 410 -18.77 -7.92 26.60
C GLU A 410 -17.43 -7.61 27.28
N SER A 411 -16.34 -7.46 26.51
CA SER A 411 -15.01 -7.08 26.97
C SER A 411 -14.85 -5.57 27.19
N GLN A 412 -15.94 -4.82 27.26
CA GLN A 412 -16.00 -3.37 27.49
C GLN A 412 -15.15 -2.57 26.49
N ILE A 413 -15.20 -2.98 25.22
CA ILE A 413 -14.71 -2.16 24.12
C ILE A 413 -15.65 -0.98 23.88
N GLU A 414 -15.08 0.13 23.44
CA GLU A 414 -15.79 1.37 23.17
C GLU A 414 -16.08 1.50 21.67
N PHE A 415 -17.18 2.18 21.32
CA PHE A 415 -17.59 2.56 19.95
C PHE A 415 -17.97 1.43 18.99
N VAL A 416 -17.53 0.20 19.22
CA VAL A 416 -17.80 -0.99 18.40
C VAL A 416 -18.57 -2.05 19.20
N ASP A 417 -19.39 -2.85 18.52
CA ASP A 417 -20.02 -4.02 19.11
C ASP A 417 -19.10 -5.25 19.06
N SER A 418 -18.26 -5.35 18.03
CA SER A 418 -17.23 -6.38 17.94
C SER A 418 -16.14 -6.01 16.94
N VAL A 419 -14.94 -6.51 17.19
CA VAL A 419 -13.77 -6.42 16.31
C VAL A 419 -13.29 -7.83 16.00
N ASN A 420 -13.20 -8.21 14.74
CA ASN A 420 -12.58 -9.45 14.30
C ASN A 420 -11.21 -9.16 13.66
N ILE A 421 -10.20 -9.90 14.06
CA ILE A 421 -8.80 -9.73 13.65
C ILE A 421 -8.34 -11.05 13.04
N LYS A 422 -7.96 -11.01 11.78
CA LYS A 422 -7.24 -12.10 11.12
C LYS A 422 -5.82 -11.65 10.81
N GLN A 423 -4.85 -12.50 11.08
CA GLN A 423 -3.45 -12.26 10.72
C GLN A 423 -2.85 -13.57 10.24
N SER A 424 -2.17 -13.53 9.09
CA SER A 424 -1.48 -14.69 8.51
C SER A 424 0.00 -14.41 8.40
N HIS A 425 0.84 -15.39 8.72
CA HIS A 425 2.28 -15.31 8.57
C HIS A 425 2.77 -16.29 7.51
N VAL A 426 3.84 -15.92 6.83
CA VAL A 426 4.53 -16.77 5.86
C VAL A 426 6.01 -16.91 6.20
N PRO A 427 6.63 -18.05 5.89
CA PRO A 427 8.07 -18.23 6.04
C PRO A 427 8.80 -17.40 4.98
N ILE A 428 9.75 -16.57 5.42
CA ILE A 428 10.69 -15.86 4.53
C ILE A 428 12.12 -16.42 4.61
N SER A 429 12.33 -17.36 5.53
CA SER A 429 13.48 -18.26 5.64
C SER A 429 13.07 -19.44 6.55
N ASP A 430 13.93 -20.44 6.71
CA ASP A 430 13.64 -21.67 7.48
C ASP A 430 13.13 -21.44 8.91
N SER A 431 13.50 -20.30 9.53
CA SER A 431 13.15 -20.01 10.92
C SER A 431 12.41 -18.68 11.13
N ILE A 432 12.30 -17.84 10.10
CA ILE A 432 11.67 -16.50 10.24
C ILE A 432 10.34 -16.49 9.51
N TYR A 433 9.29 -16.24 10.28
CA TYR A 433 7.94 -16.01 9.78
C TYR A 433 7.57 -14.55 10.00
N MET A 434 7.08 -13.91 8.95
CA MET A 434 6.63 -12.52 9.01
C MET A 434 5.16 -12.43 8.61
N PRO A 435 4.42 -11.43 9.11
CA PRO A 435 3.06 -11.17 8.64
C PRO A 435 3.04 -10.99 7.13
N LEU A 436 2.13 -11.68 6.44
CA LEU A 436 1.82 -11.45 5.03
C LEU A 436 0.59 -10.56 4.88
N SER A 437 -0.42 -10.83 5.70
CA SER A 437 -1.70 -10.12 5.65
C SER A 437 -2.30 -9.94 7.03
N MET A 438 -3.06 -8.86 7.16
CA MET A 438 -3.91 -8.56 8.31
C MET A 438 -5.25 -8.04 7.85
N GLU A 439 -6.31 -8.44 8.54
CA GLU A 439 -7.66 -7.99 8.33
C GLU A 439 -8.27 -7.64 9.69
N ILE A 440 -8.80 -6.42 9.81
CA ILE A 440 -9.58 -5.97 10.96
C ILE A 440 -10.97 -5.62 10.45
N THR A 441 -11.97 -6.31 10.99
CA THR A 441 -13.39 -6.09 10.68
C THR A 441 -14.11 -5.58 11.92
N ASP A 442 -14.64 -4.37 11.83
CA ASP A 442 -15.40 -3.73 12.90
C ASP A 442 -16.88 -3.77 12.59
N HIS A 443 -17.68 -4.15 13.59
CA HIS A 443 -19.13 -4.00 13.55
C HIS A 443 -19.52 -2.88 14.52
N ILE A 444 -20.08 -1.81 13.98
CA ILE A 444 -20.45 -0.59 14.72
C ILE A 444 -21.96 -0.44 14.68
N LYS A 445 -22.58 -0.28 15.85
CA LYS A 445 -23.99 0.10 15.98
C LYS A 445 -24.15 1.34 16.83
N ILE A 446 -24.41 2.47 16.19
CA ILE A 446 -24.56 3.78 16.86
C ILE A 446 -25.87 4.41 16.37
N PHE A 447 -26.73 4.85 17.31
CA PHE A 447 -28.07 5.37 17.01
C PHE A 447 -28.93 4.49 16.07
N LYS A 448 -28.74 3.16 16.14
CA LYS A 448 -29.34 2.15 15.24
C LYS A 448 -28.88 2.23 13.77
N PHE A 449 -27.90 3.08 13.44
CA PHE A 449 -27.14 2.89 12.22
C PHE A 449 -26.22 1.69 12.41
N GLY A 450 -26.17 0.80 11.43
CA GLY A 450 -25.30 -0.36 11.42
C GLY A 450 -24.23 -0.17 10.36
N VAL A 451 -22.96 -0.12 10.77
CA VAL A 451 -21.80 0.05 9.87
C VAL A 451 -20.87 -1.14 10.05
N THR A 452 -20.41 -1.71 8.94
CA THR A 452 -19.29 -2.66 8.94
C THR A 452 -18.09 -1.96 8.32
N SER A 453 -17.01 -1.81 9.09
CA SER A 453 -15.73 -1.34 8.58
C SER A 453 -14.81 -2.54 8.37
N LYS A 454 -14.04 -2.52 7.29
CA LYS A 454 -13.02 -3.53 6.99
C LYS A 454 -11.73 -2.84 6.58
N ASN A 455 -10.68 -3.10 7.33
CA ASN A 455 -9.32 -2.64 7.06
C ASN A 455 -8.45 -3.84 6.76
N VAL A 456 -7.85 -3.88 5.58
CA VAL A 456 -6.91 -4.93 5.17
C VAL A 456 -5.53 -4.32 4.94
N GLY A 457 -4.49 -5.03 5.39
CA GLY A 457 -3.10 -4.69 5.19
C GLY A 457 -2.32 -5.86 4.61
N PHE A 458 -1.53 -5.62 3.57
CA PHE A 458 -0.66 -6.60 2.93
C PHE A 458 0.79 -6.15 3.03
N PHE A 459 1.66 -7.08 3.37
CA PHE A 459 3.07 -6.83 3.65
C PHE A 459 3.93 -7.57 2.62
N SER A 460 4.84 -6.84 1.96
CA SER A 460 5.71 -7.38 0.93
C SER A 460 7.12 -6.80 1.04
N ASN A 461 8.04 -7.31 0.21
CA ASN A 461 9.41 -6.81 0.07
C ASN A 461 10.19 -6.72 1.40
N TYR A 462 10.07 -7.74 2.25
CA TYR A 462 10.81 -7.79 3.51
C TYR A 462 12.33 -7.82 3.29
N ASN A 463 13.03 -6.84 3.85
CA ASN A 463 14.49 -6.81 3.93
C ASN A 463 14.93 -6.92 5.39
N ILE A 464 15.18 -8.14 5.84
CA ILE A 464 15.60 -8.44 7.22
C ILE A 464 17.05 -8.01 7.43
N ASN A 465 17.40 -7.68 8.67
CA ASN A 465 18.75 -7.30 9.07
C ASN A 465 19.26 -6.05 8.35
N ARG A 466 18.34 -5.17 7.94
CA ARG A 466 18.67 -3.87 7.35
C ARG A 466 19.52 -3.06 8.34
N LYS A 467 20.65 -2.53 7.85
CA LYS A 467 21.46 -1.55 8.57
C LYS A 467 20.88 -0.16 8.34
N PHE A 468 20.68 0.59 9.43
CA PHE A 468 20.22 1.98 9.42
C PHE A 468 21.34 2.88 9.93
N SER A 469 21.41 4.12 9.45
CA SER A 469 22.27 5.14 10.05
C SER A 469 21.77 5.52 11.45
N ASP A 470 22.66 6.02 12.31
CA ASP A 470 22.34 6.32 13.71
C ASP A 470 21.34 7.47 13.90
N ASP A 471 21.07 8.24 12.85
CA ASP A 471 20.16 9.37 12.81
C ASP A 471 18.82 9.05 12.13
N PHE A 472 18.68 7.87 11.49
CA PHE A 472 17.54 7.53 10.65
C PHE A 472 16.18 7.67 11.37
N PHE A 473 16.13 7.35 12.67
CA PHE A 473 14.92 7.36 13.50
C PHE A 473 14.75 8.63 14.36
N LYS A 474 15.73 9.54 14.42
CA LYS A 474 15.80 10.58 15.48
C LYS A 474 14.90 11.81 15.28
N ARG A 475 14.16 11.93 14.17
CA ARG A 475 13.47 13.21 13.81
C ARG A 475 12.06 13.07 13.28
N GLU A 476 11.71 11.95 12.66
CA GLU A 476 10.43 11.79 11.99
C GLU A 476 10.03 10.31 12.02
N VAL A 477 8.92 10.01 12.67
CA VAL A 477 8.37 8.65 12.81
C VAL A 477 7.37 8.34 11.70
N PHE A 478 6.70 9.37 11.17
CA PHE A 478 5.77 9.25 10.06
C PHE A 478 5.97 10.39 9.08
N ARG A 479 6.23 10.05 7.82
CA ARG A 479 6.41 10.99 6.71
C ARG A 479 5.40 10.70 5.62
N VAL A 480 4.80 11.74 5.06
CA VAL A 480 4.05 11.63 3.81
C VAL A 480 4.83 12.28 2.69
N GLU A 481 5.10 11.53 1.63
CA GLU A 481 5.86 12.05 0.48
C GLU A 481 5.06 13.09 -0.31
N LYS A 482 5.77 14.09 -0.84
CA LYS A 482 5.15 15.16 -1.63
C LYS A 482 4.48 14.55 -2.86
N GLY A 483 3.17 14.73 -2.98
CA GLY A 483 2.38 14.18 -4.08
C GLY A 483 1.95 12.73 -3.89
N ALA A 484 1.99 12.19 -2.66
CA ALA A 484 1.43 10.88 -2.35
C ALA A 484 -0.06 10.76 -2.74
N ASN A 485 -0.80 11.87 -2.72
CA ASN A 485 -2.20 11.97 -3.15
C ASN A 485 -2.41 12.26 -4.65
N LYS A 486 -1.33 12.26 -5.45
CA LYS A 486 -1.35 12.59 -6.89
C LYS A 486 -0.94 11.43 -7.79
N LYS A 487 -0.98 10.20 -7.27
CA LYS A 487 -0.68 8.99 -8.05
C LYS A 487 -1.80 8.74 -9.05
N ASP A 488 -1.44 8.36 -10.28
CA ASP A 488 -2.38 8.06 -11.36
C ASP A 488 -2.99 6.66 -11.21
N SER A 489 -3.96 6.32 -12.06
CA SER A 489 -4.65 5.03 -12.02
C SER A 489 -3.71 3.86 -12.25
N VAL A 490 -2.75 4.01 -13.19
CA VAL A 490 -1.75 2.99 -13.53
C VAL A 490 -0.94 2.60 -12.30
N PHE A 491 -0.42 3.59 -11.55
CA PHE A 491 0.28 3.30 -10.29
C PHE A 491 -0.55 2.43 -9.33
N TRP A 492 -1.84 2.73 -9.19
CA TRP A 492 -2.70 1.97 -8.28
C TRP A 492 -3.07 0.59 -8.82
N GLU A 493 -3.19 0.42 -10.13
CA GLU A 493 -3.39 -0.88 -10.76
C GLU A 493 -2.17 -1.78 -10.51
N ASP A 494 -0.96 -1.27 -10.71
CA ASP A 494 0.29 -2.01 -10.51
C ASP A 494 0.58 -2.31 -9.02
N THR A 495 0.20 -1.41 -8.11
CA THR A 495 0.57 -1.55 -6.69
C THR A 495 -0.42 -2.39 -5.88
N ARG A 496 -1.64 -2.62 -6.38
CA ARG A 496 -2.72 -3.28 -5.64
C ARG A 496 -2.46 -4.79 -5.46
N PRO A 497 -2.41 -5.29 -4.20
CA PRO A 497 -2.35 -6.71 -3.93
C PRO A 497 -3.71 -7.42 -4.07
N ALA A 498 -4.79 -6.70 -4.40
CA ALA A 498 -6.09 -7.31 -4.66
C ALA A 498 -6.85 -6.42 -5.64
N LEU A 499 -7.55 -7.05 -6.59
CA LEU A 499 -8.43 -6.35 -7.51
C LEU A 499 -9.57 -5.65 -6.74
N LEU A 500 -9.99 -4.50 -7.25
CA LEU A 500 -11.18 -3.84 -6.74
C LEU A 500 -12.42 -4.67 -7.11
N THR A 501 -13.44 -4.63 -6.28
CA THR A 501 -14.76 -5.13 -6.68
C THR A 501 -15.46 -4.12 -7.56
N LEU A 502 -16.45 -4.57 -8.34
CA LEU A 502 -17.32 -3.68 -9.13
C LEU A 502 -18.00 -2.59 -8.27
N GLU A 503 -18.28 -2.87 -7.00
CA GLU A 503 -18.84 -1.86 -6.09
C GLU A 503 -17.81 -0.80 -5.70
N GLU A 504 -16.56 -1.21 -5.41
CA GLU A 504 -15.45 -0.32 -5.09
C GLU A 504 -15.07 0.57 -6.29
N GLU A 505 -15.02 0.02 -7.50
CA GLU A 505 -14.79 0.77 -8.73
C GLU A 505 -15.88 1.83 -8.96
N LYS A 506 -17.17 1.42 -8.88
CA LYS A 506 -18.30 2.34 -9.01
C LYS A 506 -18.24 3.46 -7.95
N LYS A 507 -17.81 3.15 -6.73
CA LYS A 507 -17.62 4.15 -5.67
C LYS A 507 -16.55 5.16 -6.05
N TYR A 508 -15.38 4.73 -6.54
CA TYR A 508 -14.35 5.66 -7.01
C TYR A 508 -14.88 6.55 -8.14
N HIS A 509 -15.47 5.96 -9.19
CA HIS A 509 -16.01 6.72 -10.31
C HIS A 509 -17.07 7.75 -9.88
N LYS A 510 -18.03 7.36 -9.03
CA LYS A 510 -19.07 8.26 -8.52
C LYS A 510 -18.47 9.37 -7.67
N SER A 511 -17.59 9.03 -6.72
CA SER A 511 -16.98 9.99 -5.81
C SER A 511 -16.06 10.99 -6.53
N ASP A 512 -15.29 10.55 -7.51
CA ASP A 512 -14.39 11.41 -8.29
C ASP A 512 -15.21 12.36 -9.19
N SER A 513 -16.32 11.88 -9.75
CA SER A 513 -17.27 12.72 -10.50
C SER A 513 -17.93 13.78 -9.61
N MET A 514 -18.38 13.39 -8.40
CA MET A 514 -18.96 14.32 -7.43
C MET A 514 -17.94 15.34 -6.94
N LEU A 515 -16.67 14.96 -6.81
CA LEU A 515 -15.60 15.85 -6.41
C LEU A 515 -15.42 17.01 -7.40
N ILE A 516 -15.46 16.74 -8.72
CA ILE A 516 -15.38 17.79 -9.75
C ILE A 516 -16.49 18.84 -9.55
N VAL A 517 -17.71 18.39 -9.28
CA VAL A 517 -18.84 19.28 -9.00
C VAL A 517 -18.62 20.05 -7.69
N ARG A 518 -18.17 19.38 -6.63
CA ARG A 518 -17.92 20.00 -5.33
C ARG A 518 -16.77 21.01 -5.36
N GLU A 519 -15.77 20.81 -6.19
CA GLU A 519 -14.66 21.76 -6.37
C GLU A 519 -14.99 22.91 -7.32
N SER A 520 -16.11 22.81 -8.07
CA SER A 520 -16.56 23.91 -8.91
C SER A 520 -16.86 25.15 -8.08
N LYS A 521 -16.46 26.32 -8.59
CA LYS A 521 -16.69 27.60 -7.92
C LYS A 521 -18.17 27.82 -7.59
N VAL A 522 -19.07 27.46 -8.51
CA VAL A 522 -20.52 27.59 -8.35
C VAL A 522 -21.03 26.83 -7.12
N TYR A 523 -20.59 25.58 -6.94
CA TYR A 523 -20.97 24.77 -5.79
C TYR A 523 -20.38 25.32 -4.49
N GLN A 524 -19.09 25.67 -4.49
CA GLN A 524 -18.42 26.27 -3.31
C GLN A 524 -19.12 27.56 -2.87
N ASP A 525 -19.47 28.43 -3.83
CA ASP A 525 -20.17 29.70 -3.57
C ASP A 525 -21.59 29.44 -3.01
N SER A 526 -22.30 28.43 -3.52
CA SER A 526 -23.61 28.00 -3.00
C SER A 526 -23.53 27.49 -1.56
N VAL A 527 -22.57 26.61 -1.26
CA VAL A 527 -22.33 26.08 0.09
C VAL A 527 -21.93 27.20 1.05
N ASN A 528 -21.06 28.12 0.64
CA ASN A 528 -20.67 29.27 1.44
C ASN A 528 -21.87 30.17 1.74
N HIS A 529 -22.74 30.43 0.76
CA HIS A 529 -23.95 31.20 0.95
C HIS A 529 -24.92 30.55 1.96
N ALA A 530 -25.07 29.22 1.92
CA ALA A 530 -25.87 28.48 2.89
C ALA A 530 -25.23 28.43 4.29
N ARG A 531 -23.90 28.28 4.37
CA ARG A 531 -23.14 28.26 5.64
C ARG A 531 -23.17 29.61 6.35
N ASN A 532 -23.08 30.71 5.60
CA ASN A 532 -23.07 32.09 6.11
C ASN A 532 -24.43 32.56 6.70
N LYS A 533 -25.49 31.75 6.62
CA LYS A 533 -26.72 31.99 7.39
C LYS A 533 -26.49 31.59 8.85
N VAL A 534 -26.29 32.58 9.73
CA VAL A 534 -26.22 32.40 11.17
C VAL A 534 -27.63 32.10 11.71
N THR A 535 -27.79 30.96 12.38
CA THR A 535 -29.04 30.57 13.03
C THR A 535 -28.76 30.24 14.50
N PHE A 536 -29.74 30.46 15.37
CA PHE A 536 -29.61 30.18 16.81
C PHE A 536 -29.21 28.73 17.11
N GLY A 537 -29.69 27.79 16.29
CA GLY A 537 -29.31 26.38 16.36
C GLY A 537 -27.84 26.09 16.03
N LYS A 538 -27.22 26.82 15.10
CA LYS A 538 -25.79 26.67 14.77
C LYS A 538 -24.88 27.16 15.91
N VAL A 539 -25.30 28.21 16.63
CA VAL A 539 -24.56 28.73 17.79
C VAL A 539 -24.66 27.75 18.98
N ALA A 540 -25.85 27.23 19.25
CA ALA A 540 -26.05 26.24 20.33
C ALA A 540 -25.38 24.87 20.07
N LEU A 541 -25.38 24.39 18.82
CA LEU A 541 -24.68 23.15 18.43
C LEU A 541 -23.16 23.27 18.51
N TRP A 542 -22.60 24.45 18.27
CA TRP A 542 -21.16 24.68 18.36
C TRP A 542 -20.68 24.52 19.81
N ASP A 543 -21.38 25.10 20.79
CA ASP A 543 -21.04 24.92 22.21
C ASP A 543 -21.18 23.47 22.68
N THR A 544 -22.21 22.75 22.20
CA THR A 544 -22.47 21.38 22.65
C THR A 544 -21.48 20.37 22.05
N ILE A 545 -21.14 20.50 20.76
CA ILE A 545 -20.15 19.64 20.10
C ILE A 545 -18.74 19.93 20.61
N THR A 546 -18.43 21.21 20.88
CA THR A 546 -17.12 21.61 21.41
C THR A 546 -16.93 21.16 22.85
N GLU A 547 -17.97 21.17 23.70
CA GLU A 547 -17.89 20.57 25.04
C GLU A 547 -17.72 19.04 25.01
N ILE A 548 -18.40 18.32 24.10
CA ILE A 548 -18.26 16.86 23.96
C ILE A 548 -16.88 16.47 23.41
N ILE A 549 -16.30 17.29 22.52
CA ILE A 549 -14.97 17.06 21.94
C ILE A 549 -13.86 17.41 22.94
N LEU A 550 -14.03 18.44 23.78
CA LEU A 550 -12.98 18.92 24.69
C LEU A 550 -12.96 18.25 26.07
N LYS A 551 -14.07 17.68 26.56
CA LYS A 551 -14.14 17.12 27.93
C LYS A 551 -13.78 15.63 28.05
N THR A 552 -13.63 14.90 26.95
CA THR A 552 -13.38 13.45 27.00
C THR A 552 -12.57 12.97 25.80
N LYS A 553 -11.59 12.07 26.03
CA LYS A 553 -10.88 11.34 24.95
C LYS A 553 -11.81 10.61 23.96
N THR A 554 -13.09 10.44 24.32
CA THR A 554 -14.18 9.94 23.46
C THR A 554 -14.57 10.88 22.30
N GLY A 555 -14.10 12.13 22.30
CA GLY A 555 -14.40 13.13 21.28
C GLY A 555 -13.85 12.80 19.89
N VAL A 556 -12.74 12.07 19.79
CA VAL A 556 -12.09 11.74 18.51
C VAL A 556 -12.89 10.70 17.73
N SER A 557 -13.47 9.70 18.41
CA SER A 557 -14.21 8.60 17.77
C SER A 557 -15.65 8.97 17.41
N ILE A 558 -16.31 9.81 18.22
CA ILE A 558 -17.60 10.43 17.84
C ILE A 558 -17.37 11.42 16.70
N ALA A 559 -16.30 12.21 16.73
CA ALA A 559 -15.91 13.04 15.60
C ALA A 559 -15.59 12.19 14.36
N PHE A 560 -15.01 11.01 14.48
CA PHE A 560 -14.76 10.10 13.35
C PHE A 560 -16.05 9.47 12.79
N PHE A 561 -17.00 9.07 13.64
CA PHE A 561 -18.32 8.58 13.21
C PHE A 561 -19.16 9.70 12.57
N LEU A 562 -19.15 10.89 13.16
CA LEU A 562 -19.72 12.09 12.56
C LEU A 562 -18.93 12.50 11.30
N TRP A 563 -17.63 12.30 11.22
CA TRP A 563 -16.86 12.55 10.00
C TRP A 563 -17.21 11.55 8.88
N LEU A 564 -17.40 10.27 9.21
CA LEU A 564 -17.86 9.22 8.30
C LEU A 564 -19.29 9.43 7.77
N ILE A 565 -20.16 10.02 8.58
CA ILE A 565 -21.58 10.25 8.23
C ILE A 565 -21.82 11.64 7.63
N LEU A 566 -21.12 12.67 8.13
CA LEU A 566 -21.42 14.08 7.82
C LEU A 566 -20.54 14.69 6.71
N ILE A 567 -19.65 13.92 6.07
CA ILE A 567 -18.83 14.36 4.91
C ILE A 567 -19.43 13.95 3.54
N GLN A 568 -20.70 13.56 3.54
CA GLN A 568 -21.49 13.65 2.31
C GLN A 568 -21.84 15.11 2.01
#